data_AF-A0A7S0RUM6-F1
#
_entry.id   AF-A0A7S0RUM6-F1
#
_cell.length_a   1.000
_cell.length_b   1.000
_cell.length_c   1.000
_cell.angle_alpha   90.00
_cell.angle_beta   90.00
_cell.angle_gamma   90.00
#
_symmetry.space_group_name_H-M   'P 1'
#
loop_
_entity.id
_entity.type
_entity.pdbx_description
1 polymer ?
#
loop_
_entity_poly.entity_id
_entity_poly.type
_entity_poly.pdbx_seq_one_letter_code
_entity_poly.pdbx_strand_id
1 'polypeptide(L)'
;AGAYLLRVVGADGESGASQSLTVRPGPTEASMVDIAGAMGPFFADTPVNISVIARDRFGNRQISTTDAFILQYHTTNGETGPPTARMAAIANQPGAYSSVFAPQKASNKGTSITITLGVSVVFSNNSLSVEAGPVVATASKATPVPGEGSLQSVGAGSSAVVAGKVFQLDLRPRDAFGNPANGSEVALTATVQAIGFPDIFFNASMVGDDETQWMVAFTLERAGLYRLIAAADGALFYGAGVVNNLRVLADVPHLATSELTKVAVYTALQPSNMTLKLKDRYGNTIWER
;
A
#
# COMPACT_ATOMS: atom_id res chain seq x y z
N ALA A 1 21.47 -18.10 37.85
CA ALA A 1 20.25 -18.09 38.69
C ALA A 1 19.92 -19.52 39.12
N GLY A 2 19.25 -19.74 40.25
CA GLY A 2 18.92 -21.08 40.71
C GLY A 2 18.55 -21.20 42.18
N ALA A 3 18.11 -22.39 42.58
CA ALA A 3 17.92 -22.76 43.98
C ALA A 3 19.20 -23.39 44.53
N TYR A 4 19.70 -22.84 45.62
CA TYR A 4 20.90 -23.27 46.30
C TYR A 4 20.55 -23.66 47.73
N LEU A 5 21.26 -24.65 48.27
CA LEU A 5 21.18 -25.00 49.67
C LEU A 5 22.47 -24.54 50.34
N LEU A 6 22.38 -23.53 51.20
CA LEU A 6 23.49 -23.20 52.09
C LEU A 6 23.48 -24.21 53.24
N ARG A 7 24.62 -24.85 53.48
CA ARG A 7 24.85 -25.70 54.65
C ARG A 7 26.01 -25.12 55.43
N VAL A 8 25.80 -24.90 56.73
CA VAL A 8 26.89 -24.61 57.65
C VAL A 8 27.43 -25.96 58.12
N VAL A 9 28.73 -26.20 58.00
CA VAL A 9 29.37 -27.43 58.48
C VAL A 9 30.36 -27.04 59.57
N GLY A 10 30.27 -27.72 60.71
CA GLY A 10 31.21 -27.57 61.82
C GLY A 10 32.61 -28.05 61.45
N ALA A 11 33.62 -27.66 62.24
CA ALA A 11 35.02 -28.06 62.01
C ALA A 11 35.25 -29.59 62.14
N ASP A 12 34.31 -30.29 62.77
CA ASP A 12 34.21 -31.74 62.95
C ASP A 12 33.47 -32.46 61.81
N GLY A 13 32.95 -31.72 60.82
CA GLY A 13 32.17 -32.28 59.72
C GLY A 13 30.70 -32.51 60.06
N GLU A 14 30.22 -32.13 61.25
CA GLU A 14 28.81 -32.18 61.57
C GLU A 14 28.04 -31.15 60.72
N SER A 15 26.97 -31.61 60.05
CA SER A 15 26.08 -30.72 59.30
C SER A 15 25.25 -29.89 60.28
N GLY A 16 25.51 -28.59 60.32
CA GLY A 16 24.70 -27.60 61.04
C GLY A 16 23.44 -27.19 60.26
N ALA A 17 22.88 -26.04 60.64
CA ALA A 17 21.67 -25.49 60.02
C ALA A 17 21.81 -25.37 58.48
N SER A 18 20.70 -25.63 57.78
CA SER A 18 20.61 -25.45 56.34
C SER A 18 19.53 -24.44 55.97
N GLN A 19 19.78 -23.67 54.91
CA GLN A 19 18.84 -22.67 54.42
C GLN A 19 18.77 -22.73 52.89
N SER A 20 17.55 -22.73 52.35
CA SER A 20 17.32 -22.60 50.92
C SER A 20 17.50 -21.14 50.50
N LEU A 21 18.36 -20.88 49.53
CA LEU A 21 18.56 -19.58 48.89
C LEU A 21 18.09 -19.67 47.44
N THR A 22 17.27 -18.72 47.00
CA THR A 22 16.91 -18.59 45.59
C THR A 22 17.60 -17.36 45.01
N VAL A 23 18.49 -17.58 44.04
CA VAL A 23 19.14 -16.49 43.30
C VAL A 23 18.34 -16.25 42.02
N ARG A 24 17.70 -15.07 41.93
CA ARG A 24 16.97 -14.63 40.74
C ARG A 24 17.93 -14.09 39.68
N PRO A 25 17.56 -14.13 38.38
CA PRO A 25 18.30 -13.44 37.33
C PRO A 25 18.45 -11.95 37.65
N GLY A 26 19.50 -11.33 37.10
CA GLY A 26 19.63 -9.88 37.10
C GLY A 26 18.58 -9.21 36.20
N PRO A 27 18.60 -7.87 36.08
CA PRO A 27 17.77 -7.16 35.11
C PRO A 27 18.01 -7.65 33.68
N THR A 28 16.99 -7.54 32.83
CA THR A 28 17.11 -7.86 31.40
C THR A 28 18.16 -6.97 30.75
N GLU A 29 19.10 -7.60 30.07
CA GLU A 29 20.17 -6.93 29.32
C GLU A 29 19.79 -6.92 27.85
N ALA A 30 19.76 -5.74 27.25
CA ALA A 30 19.39 -5.54 25.86
C ALA A 30 20.12 -6.54 24.93
N SER A 31 21.45 -6.56 25.00
CA SER A 31 22.29 -7.38 24.11
C SER A 31 22.10 -8.89 24.25
N MET A 32 21.34 -9.35 25.25
CA MET A 32 21.06 -10.76 25.51
C MET A 32 19.61 -11.16 25.21
N VAL A 33 18.84 -10.29 24.57
CA VAL A 33 17.47 -10.58 24.15
C VAL A 33 17.48 -11.36 22.85
N ASP A 34 16.89 -12.57 22.84
CA ASP A 34 16.69 -13.35 21.62
C ASP A 34 15.36 -12.96 20.98
N ILE A 35 15.34 -12.76 19.66
CA ILE A 35 14.12 -12.45 18.88
C ILE A 35 13.93 -13.56 17.84
N ALA A 36 12.73 -14.13 17.79
CA ALA A 36 12.36 -15.16 16.81
C ALA A 36 10.95 -14.89 16.26
N GLY A 37 10.70 -15.20 14.99
CA GLY A 37 9.39 -14.99 14.37
C GLY A 37 9.34 -15.52 12.95
N ALA A 38 8.17 -15.46 12.31
CA ALA A 38 8.06 -15.82 10.90
C ALA A 38 8.91 -14.86 10.06
N MET A 39 9.92 -15.41 9.40
CA MET A 39 10.85 -14.67 8.54
C MET A 39 10.56 -15.05 7.09
N GLY A 40 10.22 -14.06 6.26
CA GLY A 40 9.86 -14.27 4.86
C GLY A 40 9.02 -13.13 4.30
N PRO A 41 8.70 -13.18 3.00
CA PRO A 41 7.83 -12.21 2.37
C PRO A 41 6.43 -12.34 2.98
N PHE A 42 5.87 -11.25 3.49
CA PHE A 42 4.49 -11.19 3.98
C PHE A 42 3.71 -10.17 3.17
N PHE A 43 2.44 -10.49 2.89
CA PHE A 43 1.52 -9.52 2.31
C PHE A 43 1.11 -8.50 3.37
N ALA A 44 0.70 -7.32 2.91
CA ALA A 44 0.10 -6.34 3.80
C ALA A 44 -1.11 -6.96 4.52
N ASP A 45 -1.28 -6.61 5.80
CA ASP A 45 -2.32 -7.10 6.70
C ASP A 45 -2.26 -8.60 7.03
N THR A 46 -1.22 -9.32 6.56
CA THR A 46 -1.00 -10.71 6.99
C THR A 46 -0.43 -10.72 8.42
N PRO A 47 -1.07 -11.40 9.38
CA PRO A 47 -0.55 -11.46 10.74
C PRO A 47 0.79 -12.20 10.81
N VAL A 48 1.78 -11.57 11.45
CA VAL A 48 3.12 -12.10 11.70
C VAL A 48 3.32 -12.26 13.19
N ASN A 49 3.72 -13.46 13.60
CA ASN A 49 4.05 -13.78 14.99
C ASN A 49 5.51 -13.44 15.29
N ILE A 50 5.74 -12.64 16.32
CA ILE A 50 7.07 -12.36 16.88
C ILE A 50 7.10 -12.83 18.33
N SER A 51 8.21 -13.44 18.71
CA SER A 51 8.53 -13.88 20.05
C SER A 51 9.87 -13.33 20.49
N VAL A 52 9.98 -13.08 21.79
CA VAL A 52 11.16 -12.53 22.45
C VAL A 52 11.48 -13.37 23.67
N ILE A 53 12.75 -13.67 23.90
CA ILE A 53 13.25 -14.31 25.12
C ILE A 53 14.17 -13.31 25.83
N ALA A 54 13.74 -12.86 27.00
CA ALA A 54 14.47 -11.92 27.84
C ALA A 54 15.52 -12.65 28.69
N ARG A 55 16.76 -12.15 28.68
CA ARG A 55 17.87 -12.68 29.49
C ARG A 55 18.62 -11.56 30.19
N ASP A 56 19.30 -11.89 31.29
CA ASP A 56 20.27 -11.01 31.93
C ASP A 56 21.64 -11.03 31.20
N ARG A 57 22.57 -10.16 31.62
CA ARG A 57 23.92 -10.05 31.05
C ARG A 57 24.76 -11.34 31.10
N PHE A 58 24.32 -12.36 31.84
CA PHE A 58 24.98 -13.65 31.99
C PHE A 58 24.23 -14.76 31.23
N GLY A 59 23.22 -14.42 30.43
CA GLY A 59 22.42 -15.35 29.64
C GLY A 59 21.33 -16.07 30.44
N ASN A 60 21.12 -15.75 31.72
CA ASN A 60 20.05 -16.35 32.50
C ASN A 60 18.70 -15.81 32.01
N ARG A 61 17.78 -16.72 31.72
CA ARG A 61 16.41 -16.38 31.30
C ARG A 61 15.64 -15.71 32.44
N GLN A 62 14.88 -14.67 32.13
CA GLN A 62 14.02 -14.02 33.11
C GLN A 62 12.95 -14.97 33.66
N ILE A 63 12.56 -14.76 34.92
CA ILE A 63 11.53 -15.56 35.59
C ILE A 63 10.26 -14.74 35.83
N SER A 64 10.35 -13.40 35.85
CA SER A 64 9.19 -12.51 35.99
C SER A 64 8.65 -12.07 34.64
N THR A 65 7.34 -11.79 34.61
CA THR A 65 6.61 -11.21 33.47
C THR A 65 6.50 -9.69 33.56
N THR A 66 7.33 -9.06 34.40
CA THR A 66 7.26 -7.63 34.71
C THR A 66 7.87 -6.78 33.60
N ASP A 67 8.63 -7.38 32.69
CA ASP A 67 9.18 -6.68 31.54
C ASP A 67 8.06 -6.31 30.57
N ALA A 68 8.05 -5.05 30.14
CA ALA A 68 7.10 -4.54 29.17
C ALA A 68 7.82 -4.30 27.84
N PHE A 69 7.80 -5.31 26.98
CA PHE A 69 8.25 -5.18 25.60
C PHE A 69 7.15 -4.52 24.76
N ILE A 70 7.52 -3.46 24.05
CA ILE A 70 6.69 -2.76 23.07
C ILE A 70 7.25 -3.08 21.70
N LEU A 71 6.40 -3.52 20.78
CA LEU A 71 6.78 -3.80 19.41
C LEU A 71 6.42 -2.59 18.54
N GLN A 72 7.39 -2.03 17.83
CA GLN A 72 7.18 -0.96 16.87
C GLN A 72 7.80 -1.38 15.54
N TYR A 73 7.15 -1.05 14.42
CA TYR A 73 7.72 -1.32 13.10
C TYR A 73 7.94 -0.02 12.34
N HIS A 74 9.02 0.01 11.57
CA HIS A 74 9.42 1.12 10.73
C HIS A 74 9.66 0.58 9.32
N THR A 75 9.10 1.24 8.31
CA THR A 75 9.52 0.97 6.93
C THR A 75 10.87 1.63 6.70
N THR A 76 11.66 1.15 5.73
CA THR A 76 12.94 1.78 5.36
C THR A 76 12.79 3.22 4.86
N ASN A 77 11.58 3.65 4.49
CA ASN A 77 11.29 5.02 4.10
C ASN A 77 11.04 5.94 5.31
N GLY A 78 11.23 5.44 6.54
CA GLY A 78 11.01 6.18 7.78
C GLY A 78 9.55 6.28 8.20
N GLU A 79 8.61 5.73 7.42
CA GLU A 79 7.22 5.66 7.84
C GLU A 79 7.10 4.67 9.00
N THR A 80 6.58 5.17 10.10
CA THR A 80 6.41 4.41 11.33
C THR A 80 4.98 3.91 11.38
N GLY A 81 4.82 2.60 11.51
CA GLY A 81 3.52 2.02 11.78
C GLY A 81 2.95 2.44 13.13
N PRO A 82 1.64 2.30 13.36
CA PRO A 82 1.14 2.38 14.72
C PRO A 82 1.91 1.37 15.59
N PRO A 83 2.36 1.75 16.80
CA PRO A 83 3.01 0.80 17.69
C PRO A 83 2.06 -0.39 17.90
N THR A 84 2.58 -1.59 17.69
CA THR A 84 1.79 -2.78 17.99
C THR A 84 1.73 -2.91 19.50
N ALA A 85 0.59 -3.36 20.01
CA ALA A 85 0.32 -3.54 21.43
C ALA A 85 1.48 -4.23 22.18
N ARG A 86 1.54 -3.98 23.50
CA ARG A 86 2.49 -4.63 24.43
C ARG A 86 2.54 -6.13 24.16
N MET A 87 3.76 -6.68 24.07
CA MET A 87 3.92 -8.12 23.92
C MET A 87 3.37 -8.84 25.16
N ALA A 88 2.60 -9.90 24.94
CA ALA A 88 2.02 -10.70 26.00
C ALA A 88 3.04 -11.75 26.48
N ALA A 89 3.16 -11.93 27.80
CA ALA A 89 3.95 -13.02 28.35
C ALA A 89 3.38 -14.38 27.91
N ILE A 90 4.24 -15.29 27.48
CA ILE A 90 3.84 -16.64 27.07
C ILE A 90 3.64 -17.48 28.34
N ALA A 91 2.44 -18.04 28.49
CA ALA A 91 2.11 -18.89 29.62
C ALA A 91 3.10 -20.08 29.73
N ASN A 92 3.53 -20.37 30.96
CA ASN A 92 4.46 -21.46 31.28
C ASN A 92 5.83 -21.37 30.60
N GLN A 93 6.19 -20.19 30.08
CA GLN A 93 7.49 -19.93 29.47
C GLN A 93 8.10 -18.66 30.08
N PRO A 94 8.66 -18.73 31.31
CA PRO A 94 9.15 -17.56 32.02
C PRO A 94 10.11 -16.72 31.18
N GLY A 95 9.95 -15.40 31.14
CA GLY A 95 10.82 -14.54 30.33
C GLY A 95 10.64 -14.68 28.81
N ALA A 96 9.64 -15.41 28.31
CA ALA A 96 9.23 -15.36 26.91
C ALA A 96 7.98 -14.50 26.72
N TYR A 97 7.98 -13.72 25.63
CA TYR A 97 6.92 -12.80 25.25
C TYR A 97 6.58 -13.01 23.80
N SER A 98 5.32 -12.79 23.42
CA SER A 98 4.87 -12.89 22.04
C SER A 98 3.93 -11.74 21.69
N SER A 99 3.95 -11.34 20.43
CA SER A 99 2.99 -10.41 19.85
C SER A 99 2.71 -10.80 18.40
N VAL A 100 1.51 -10.44 17.96
CA VAL A 100 1.09 -10.59 16.58
C VAL A 100 0.94 -9.19 16.01
N PHE A 101 1.57 -8.92 14.88
CA PHE A 101 1.41 -7.66 14.16
C PHE A 101 1.04 -7.92 12.71
N ALA A 102 0.21 -7.06 12.14
CA ALA A 102 -0.18 -7.12 10.74
C ALA A 102 0.32 -5.83 10.06
N PRO A 103 1.42 -5.86 9.30
CA PRO A 103 1.98 -4.66 8.69
C PRO A 103 1.08 -4.17 7.57
N GLN A 104 0.66 -2.90 7.61
CA GLN A 104 -0.23 -2.32 6.58
C GLN A 104 0.52 -1.59 5.46
N LYS A 105 1.81 -1.34 5.61
CA LYS A 105 2.63 -0.61 4.64
C LYS A 105 3.65 -1.55 4.01
N ALA A 106 3.60 -1.67 2.68
CA ALA A 106 4.56 -2.45 1.93
C ALA A 106 5.84 -1.63 1.69
N SER A 107 6.99 -2.31 1.67
CA SER A 107 8.27 -1.73 1.27
C SER A 107 9.02 -2.71 0.38
N ASN A 108 9.50 -2.21 -0.76
CA ASN A 108 10.40 -2.95 -1.66
C ASN A 108 11.87 -2.88 -1.19
N LYS A 109 12.16 -2.11 -0.14
CA LYS A 109 13.50 -1.95 0.46
C LYS A 109 13.58 -2.59 1.85
N GLY A 110 12.68 -3.51 2.16
CA GLY A 110 12.57 -4.16 3.48
C GLY A 110 11.80 -3.35 4.52
N THR A 111 11.49 -3.97 5.65
CA THR A 111 10.85 -3.32 6.82
C THR A 111 11.71 -3.63 8.02
N SER A 112 12.04 -2.64 8.84
CA SER A 112 12.73 -2.87 10.12
C SER A 112 11.71 -2.94 11.26
N ILE A 113 12.01 -3.77 12.24
CA ILE A 113 11.17 -3.94 13.43
C ILE A 113 12.03 -3.56 14.62
N THR A 114 11.51 -2.69 15.47
CA THR A 114 12.16 -2.25 16.70
C THR A 114 11.34 -2.73 17.89
N ILE A 115 11.97 -3.50 18.77
CA ILE A 115 11.38 -3.92 20.04
C ILE A 115 11.97 -3.05 21.15
N THR A 116 11.14 -2.40 21.94
CA THR A 116 11.61 -1.51 23.02
C THR A 116 11.21 -2.07 24.38
N LEU A 117 12.16 -2.15 25.31
CA LEU A 117 11.94 -2.60 26.69
C LEU A 117 11.85 -1.39 27.63
N GLY A 118 10.68 -0.78 27.83
CA GLY A 118 10.37 0.23 28.88
C GLY A 118 11.25 1.50 29.00
N VAL A 119 12.38 1.52 28.31
CA VAL A 119 13.48 2.48 28.18
C VAL A 119 14.00 2.19 26.78
N SER A 120 14.30 3.22 25.98
CA SER A 120 14.68 3.08 24.56
C SER A 120 15.91 2.20 24.37
N VAL A 121 15.69 0.89 24.27
CA VAL A 121 16.64 -0.04 23.70
C VAL A 121 16.31 -0.09 22.23
N VAL A 122 17.08 0.66 21.44
CA VAL A 122 17.05 0.55 19.99
C VAL A 122 17.89 -0.66 19.64
N PHE A 123 17.25 -1.79 19.37
CA PHE A 123 17.91 -2.90 18.69
C PHE A 123 18.11 -2.50 17.23
N SER A 124 19.28 -1.97 16.90
CA SER A 124 19.70 -1.65 15.52
C SER A 124 20.56 -2.75 14.89
N ASN A 125 20.87 -3.79 15.65
CA ASN A 125 21.79 -4.86 15.26
C ASN A 125 21.12 -6.05 14.55
N ASN A 126 19.80 -6.00 14.35
CA ASN A 126 19.14 -6.67 13.23
C ASN A 126 18.34 -5.62 12.46
N SER A 127 19.04 -4.78 11.68
CA SER A 127 18.41 -4.38 10.44
C SER A 127 17.96 -5.67 9.76
N LEU A 128 16.69 -5.76 9.42
CA LEU A 128 16.24 -6.75 8.44
C LEU A 128 16.91 -6.32 7.12
N SER A 129 18.19 -6.68 6.96
CA SER A 129 19.00 -6.40 5.78
C SER A 129 18.59 -7.41 4.74
N VAL A 130 17.68 -6.96 3.88
CA VAL A 130 17.32 -7.65 2.65
C VAL A 130 18.54 -7.62 1.71
N GLU A 131 19.03 -8.82 1.35
CA GLU A 131 20.08 -9.23 0.36
C GLU A 131 21.57 -9.32 0.81
N ALA A 132 22.38 -10.31 0.37
CA ALA A 132 22.29 -11.22 -0.79
C ALA A 132 22.66 -12.70 -0.49
N GLY A 133 21.82 -13.63 -0.96
CA GLY A 133 21.92 -15.09 -0.85
C GLY A 133 20.60 -15.71 -0.35
N PRO A 134 19.86 -16.43 -1.20
CA PRO A 134 18.46 -16.16 -1.51
C PRO A 134 17.51 -16.39 -0.33
N VAL A 135 17.13 -15.34 0.41
CA VAL A 135 15.88 -15.30 1.17
C VAL A 135 15.37 -13.86 1.14
N VAL A 136 14.62 -13.57 0.08
CA VAL A 136 13.97 -12.29 -0.15
C VAL A 136 12.68 -12.29 0.67
N ALA A 137 12.65 -11.55 1.79
CA ALA A 137 11.41 -11.12 2.38
C ALA A 137 10.99 -9.79 1.73
N THR A 138 10.73 -9.83 0.43
CA THR A 138 10.00 -8.76 -0.25
C THR A 138 8.62 -8.74 0.38
N ALA A 139 8.07 -7.60 0.79
CA ALA A 139 6.62 -7.53 0.74
C ALA A 139 6.27 -7.84 -0.73
N SER A 140 5.75 -9.03 -1.01
CA SER A 140 5.28 -9.33 -2.35
C SER A 140 4.25 -8.27 -2.62
N LYS A 141 4.55 -7.46 -3.63
CA LYS A 141 3.68 -6.46 -4.20
C LYS A 141 2.29 -7.09 -4.27
N ALA A 142 1.37 -6.64 -3.41
CA ALA A 142 0.12 -7.35 -3.19
C ALA A 142 -0.60 -7.53 -4.54
N THR A 143 -1.19 -8.68 -4.79
CA THR A 143 -2.13 -8.79 -5.91
C THR A 143 -3.27 -7.79 -5.61
N PRO A 144 -3.64 -6.94 -6.58
CA PRO A 144 -4.77 -6.05 -6.38
C PRO A 144 -6.01 -6.91 -6.14
N VAL A 145 -6.61 -6.80 -4.95
CA VAL A 145 -7.87 -7.48 -4.63
C VAL A 145 -9.01 -6.60 -5.14
N PRO A 146 -9.78 -7.02 -6.16
CA PRO A 146 -10.95 -6.28 -6.60
C PRO A 146 -11.94 -6.09 -5.44
N GLY A 147 -12.59 -4.93 -5.37
CA GLY A 147 -13.50 -4.56 -4.28
C GLY A 147 -12.86 -3.88 -3.07
N GLU A 148 -11.57 -4.12 -2.79
CA GLU A 148 -10.86 -3.52 -1.64
C GLU A 148 -9.68 -2.64 -2.09
N GLY A 149 -9.04 -2.97 -3.20
CA GLY A 149 -7.99 -2.16 -3.83
C GLY A 149 -8.52 -0.97 -4.64
N SER A 150 -7.61 -0.09 -5.05
CA SER A 150 -7.92 1.07 -5.88
C SER A 150 -7.00 1.19 -7.09
N LEU A 151 -7.39 2.02 -8.06
CA LEU A 151 -6.56 2.38 -9.20
C LEU A 151 -6.24 3.87 -9.16
N GLN A 152 -4.96 4.19 -9.27
CA GLN A 152 -4.51 5.55 -9.44
C GLN A 152 -4.27 5.85 -10.92
N SER A 153 -4.98 6.84 -11.47
CA SER A 153 -4.72 7.34 -12.82
C SER A 153 -3.62 8.41 -12.82
N VAL A 154 -2.63 8.28 -13.70
CA VAL A 154 -1.53 9.23 -13.90
C VAL A 154 -1.38 9.52 -15.41
N GLY A 155 -1.10 10.76 -15.78
CA GLY A 155 -0.85 11.13 -17.19
C GLY A 155 -1.49 12.46 -17.63
N ALA A 156 -0.97 12.98 -18.74
CA ALA A 156 -1.46 14.20 -19.38
C ALA A 156 -2.79 13.93 -20.08
N GLY A 157 -3.85 14.61 -19.64
CA GLY A 157 -5.23 14.42 -20.13
C GLY A 157 -6.17 13.71 -19.15
N SER A 158 -5.70 13.45 -17.93
CA SER A 158 -6.51 12.96 -16.80
C SER A 158 -7.68 13.87 -16.40
N SER A 159 -7.81 15.07 -16.98
CA SER A 159 -8.92 15.99 -16.71
C SER A 159 -9.61 16.51 -17.99
N ALA A 160 -8.88 16.68 -19.09
CA ALA A 160 -9.44 17.07 -20.37
C ALA A 160 -8.63 16.53 -21.57
N VAL A 161 -9.33 16.12 -22.62
CA VAL A 161 -8.76 15.60 -23.88
C VAL A 161 -9.49 16.23 -25.08
N VAL A 162 -8.91 16.14 -26.27
CA VAL A 162 -9.50 16.67 -27.51
C VAL A 162 -10.05 15.53 -28.36
N ALA A 163 -11.22 15.73 -28.96
CA ALA A 163 -11.87 14.76 -29.81
C ALA A 163 -10.94 14.31 -30.97
N GLY A 164 -10.90 13.02 -31.25
CA GLY A 164 -10.09 12.45 -32.32
C GLY A 164 -8.59 12.36 -32.04
N LYS A 165 -8.13 12.79 -30.86
CA LYS A 165 -6.74 12.59 -30.42
C LYS A 165 -6.65 11.33 -29.57
N VAL A 166 -5.58 10.57 -29.79
CA VAL A 166 -5.23 9.45 -28.91
C VAL A 166 -4.87 10.03 -27.55
N PHE A 167 -5.56 9.55 -26.52
CA PHE A 167 -5.24 9.83 -25.13
C PHE A 167 -4.68 8.57 -24.50
N GLN A 168 -3.59 8.74 -23.75
CA GLN A 168 -2.93 7.68 -23.00
C GLN A 168 -3.01 7.99 -21.51
N LEU A 169 -3.34 6.96 -20.73
CA LEU A 169 -3.43 7.05 -19.29
C LEU A 169 -2.72 5.86 -18.65
N ASP A 170 -1.91 6.16 -17.66
CA ASP A 170 -1.26 5.17 -16.83
C ASP A 170 -2.17 4.85 -15.64
N LEU A 171 -2.47 3.56 -15.47
CA LEU A 171 -3.23 3.04 -14.33
C LEU A 171 -2.30 2.24 -13.43
N ARG A 172 -2.23 2.63 -12.17
CA ARG A 172 -1.38 1.99 -11.16
C ARG A 172 -2.27 1.33 -10.10
N PRO A 173 -2.26 0.00 -9.99
CA PRO A 173 -3.00 -0.71 -8.94
C PRO A 173 -2.43 -0.39 -7.57
N ARG A 174 -3.34 -0.25 -6.61
CA ARG A 174 -3.04 -0.10 -5.20
C ARG A 174 -3.83 -1.13 -4.41
N ASP A 175 -3.24 -1.65 -3.34
CA ASP A 175 -3.98 -2.43 -2.35
C ASP A 175 -4.91 -1.54 -1.50
N ALA A 176 -5.65 -2.15 -0.57
CA ALA A 176 -6.58 -1.45 0.32
C ALA A 176 -5.92 -0.39 1.22
N PHE A 177 -4.60 -0.45 1.39
CA PHE A 177 -3.81 0.47 2.22
C PHE A 177 -3.05 1.52 1.40
N GLY A 178 -3.28 1.55 0.08
CA GLY A 178 -2.66 2.48 -0.86
C GLY A 178 -1.25 2.10 -1.29
N ASN A 179 -0.78 0.88 -0.99
CA ASN A 179 0.54 0.41 -1.42
C ASN A 179 0.52 0.01 -2.90
N PRO A 180 1.62 0.17 -3.66
CA PRO A 180 1.71 -0.36 -5.02
C PRO A 180 1.46 -1.87 -5.07
N ALA A 181 0.59 -2.32 -5.98
CA ALA A 181 0.17 -3.71 -6.15
C ALA A 181 0.64 -4.30 -7.49
N ASN A 182 0.79 -5.63 -7.62
CA ASN A 182 1.32 -6.26 -8.83
C ASN A 182 0.22 -6.45 -9.87
N GLY A 183 0.36 -5.79 -11.02
CA GLY A 183 -0.63 -5.88 -12.08
C GLY A 183 -0.42 -7.04 -13.05
N SER A 184 0.74 -7.73 -13.02
CA SER A 184 1.11 -8.72 -14.04
C SER A 184 0.29 -10.01 -14.00
N GLU A 185 -0.26 -10.37 -12.84
CA GLU A 185 -1.01 -11.62 -12.64
C GLU A 185 -2.53 -11.49 -12.90
N VAL A 186 -3.00 -10.28 -13.21
CA VAL A 186 -4.43 -9.96 -13.25
C VAL A 186 -4.80 -9.35 -14.60
N ALA A 187 -5.89 -9.81 -15.20
CA ALA A 187 -6.38 -9.26 -16.46
C ALA A 187 -7.15 -7.96 -16.21
N LEU A 188 -6.57 -6.82 -16.58
CA LEU A 188 -7.25 -5.53 -16.50
C LEU A 188 -8.18 -5.32 -17.71
N THR A 189 -9.43 -4.96 -17.44
CA THR A 189 -10.38 -4.42 -18.41
C THR A 189 -10.71 -2.97 -18.08
N ALA A 190 -10.67 -2.07 -19.05
CA ALA A 190 -10.99 -0.65 -18.84
C ALA A 190 -12.04 -0.17 -19.85
N THR A 191 -13.18 0.33 -19.37
CA THR A 191 -14.32 0.79 -20.17
C THR A 191 -14.48 2.29 -20.02
N VAL A 192 -14.84 2.99 -21.10
CA VAL A 192 -15.10 4.43 -21.06
C VAL A 192 -16.59 4.68 -21.30
N GLN A 193 -17.31 5.00 -20.23
CA GLN A 193 -18.72 5.30 -20.27
C GLN A 193 -18.95 6.78 -20.55
N ALA A 194 -19.72 7.11 -21.58
CA ALA A 194 -20.22 8.46 -21.80
C ALA A 194 -21.34 8.78 -20.80
N ILE A 195 -21.25 9.92 -20.10
CA ILE A 195 -22.30 10.33 -19.16
C ILE A 195 -23.51 10.80 -19.96
N GLY A 196 -24.62 10.06 -19.89
CA GLY A 196 -25.88 10.38 -20.58
C GLY A 196 -26.04 9.76 -21.97
N PHE A 197 -25.16 8.84 -22.36
CA PHE A 197 -25.22 8.08 -23.62
C PHE A 197 -24.91 6.59 -23.35
N PRO A 198 -25.24 5.66 -24.27
CA PRO A 198 -24.86 4.26 -24.13
C PRO A 198 -23.33 4.07 -24.06
N ASP A 199 -22.94 3.01 -23.37
CA ASP A 199 -21.54 2.70 -23.05
C ASP A 199 -20.69 2.46 -24.31
N ILE A 200 -19.43 2.93 -24.27
CA ILE A 200 -18.44 2.66 -25.32
C ILE A 200 -17.33 1.80 -24.69
N PHE A 201 -17.13 0.61 -25.24
CA PHE A 201 -16.17 -0.36 -24.73
C PHE A 201 -14.82 -0.20 -25.43
N PHE A 202 -13.75 -0.21 -24.66
CA PHE A 202 -12.38 -0.25 -25.14
C PHE A 202 -11.66 -1.41 -24.45
N ASN A 203 -10.68 -2.03 -25.12
CA ASN A 203 -9.82 -3.00 -24.48
C ASN A 203 -8.51 -2.30 -24.10
N ALA A 204 -8.17 -2.34 -22.81
CA ALA A 204 -6.86 -1.92 -22.34
C ALA A 204 -5.82 -3.00 -22.68
N SER A 205 -4.59 -2.59 -22.98
CA SER A 205 -3.45 -3.50 -23.13
C SER A 205 -2.41 -3.16 -22.07
N MET A 206 -1.85 -4.16 -21.39
CA MET A 206 -0.66 -3.93 -20.59
C MET A 206 0.46 -3.40 -21.50
N VAL A 207 0.99 -2.22 -21.19
CA VAL A 207 2.20 -1.71 -21.84
C VAL A 207 3.11 -1.19 -20.73
N GLY A 208 4.19 -1.91 -20.48
CA GLY A 208 5.18 -1.56 -19.47
C GLY A 208 6.05 -2.74 -19.07
N ASP A 209 7.34 -2.47 -18.89
CA ASP A 209 8.38 -3.46 -18.56
C ASP A 209 8.54 -3.67 -17.04
N ASP A 210 7.66 -3.09 -16.21
CA ASP A 210 7.83 -3.04 -14.75
C ASP A 210 6.73 -3.76 -13.93
N GLU A 211 5.76 -4.40 -14.59
CA GLU A 211 4.62 -5.12 -13.96
C GLU A 211 3.74 -4.24 -13.03
N THR A 212 4.03 -2.95 -12.83
CA THR A 212 3.38 -2.05 -11.85
C THR A 212 2.36 -1.12 -12.47
N GLN A 213 2.26 -1.11 -13.80
CA GLN A 213 1.53 -0.11 -14.54
C GLN A 213 0.82 -0.74 -15.73
N TRP A 214 -0.44 -0.34 -15.92
CA TRP A 214 -1.17 -0.58 -17.15
C TRP A 214 -1.28 0.71 -17.95
N MET A 215 -1.11 0.65 -19.26
CA MET A 215 -1.35 1.79 -20.12
C MET A 215 -2.67 1.59 -20.86
N VAL A 216 -3.59 2.53 -20.72
CA VAL A 216 -4.82 2.52 -21.50
C VAL A 216 -4.72 3.61 -22.55
N ALA A 217 -4.94 3.25 -23.82
CA ALA A 217 -4.97 4.19 -24.92
C ALA A 217 -6.32 4.09 -25.65
N PHE A 218 -6.97 5.24 -25.86
CA PHE A 218 -8.21 5.31 -26.63
C PHE A 218 -8.36 6.66 -27.33
N THR A 219 -9.22 6.69 -28.34
CA THR A 219 -9.60 7.89 -29.07
C THR A 219 -11.10 8.08 -28.92
N LEU A 220 -11.52 9.26 -28.45
CA LEU A 220 -12.93 9.63 -28.33
C LEU A 220 -13.27 10.67 -29.38
N GLU A 221 -14.30 10.43 -30.19
CA GLU A 221 -14.67 11.35 -31.28
C GLU A 221 -15.75 12.34 -30.88
N ARG A 222 -16.46 12.09 -29.79
CA ARG A 222 -17.54 12.97 -29.31
C ARG A 222 -17.09 13.79 -28.12
N ALA A 223 -17.37 15.09 -28.16
CA ALA A 223 -17.16 15.98 -27.03
C ALA A 223 -18.22 15.72 -25.94
N GLY A 224 -17.83 15.79 -24.68
CA GLY A 224 -18.73 15.49 -23.56
C GLY A 224 -18.00 15.08 -22.29
N LEU A 225 -18.78 14.64 -21.30
CA LEU A 225 -18.26 14.06 -20.06
C LEU A 225 -18.28 12.54 -20.14
N TYR A 226 -17.19 11.93 -19.69
CA TYR A 226 -16.98 10.50 -19.70
C TYR A 226 -16.46 10.03 -18.34
N ARG A 227 -16.66 8.75 -18.04
CA ARG A 227 -16.07 8.06 -16.89
C ARG A 227 -15.25 6.90 -17.38
N LEU A 228 -14.02 6.81 -16.90
CA LEU A 228 -13.20 5.62 -17.04
C LEU A 228 -13.52 4.68 -15.89
N ILE A 229 -13.99 3.48 -16.23
CA ILE A 229 -14.32 2.41 -15.31
C ILE A 229 -13.34 1.27 -15.56
N ALA A 230 -12.75 0.70 -14.53
CA ALA A 230 -11.85 -0.43 -14.69
C ALA A 230 -12.22 -1.59 -13.77
N ALA A 231 -11.92 -2.80 -14.25
CA ALA A 231 -12.12 -4.06 -13.60
C ALA A 231 -10.86 -4.92 -13.71
N ALA A 232 -10.63 -5.76 -12.72
CA ALA A 232 -9.59 -6.76 -12.66
C ALA A 232 -10.26 -8.14 -12.57
N ASP A 233 -9.93 -9.06 -13.48
CA ASP A 233 -10.54 -10.40 -13.58
C ASP A 233 -12.08 -10.39 -13.54
N GLY A 234 -12.67 -9.37 -14.17
CA GLY A 234 -14.13 -9.18 -14.24
C GLY A 234 -14.77 -8.54 -13.01
N ALA A 235 -14.01 -8.22 -11.97
CA ALA A 235 -14.50 -7.55 -10.77
C ALA A 235 -14.04 -6.08 -10.71
N LEU A 236 -14.93 -5.19 -10.27
CA LEU A 236 -14.65 -3.75 -10.18
C LEU A 236 -13.74 -3.42 -8.99
N PHE A 237 -12.89 -2.40 -9.14
CA PHE A 237 -12.16 -1.81 -8.03
C PHE A 237 -13.10 -1.01 -7.10
N TYR A 238 -12.61 -0.62 -5.92
CA TYR A 238 -13.36 0.22 -4.99
C TYR A 238 -13.95 1.47 -5.68
N GLY A 239 -15.13 1.92 -5.24
CA GLY A 239 -15.81 3.07 -5.85
C GLY A 239 -16.46 2.76 -7.20
N ALA A 240 -16.99 1.54 -7.36
CA ALA A 240 -17.59 1.03 -8.60
C ALA A 240 -16.64 1.04 -9.81
N GLY A 241 -15.34 0.90 -9.55
CA GLY A 241 -14.29 0.87 -10.57
C GLY A 241 -14.05 2.21 -11.26
N VAL A 242 -14.68 3.31 -10.83
CA VAL A 242 -14.48 4.63 -11.45
C VAL A 242 -13.06 5.11 -11.13
N VAL A 243 -12.23 5.14 -12.16
CA VAL A 243 -10.82 5.54 -12.06
C VAL A 243 -10.66 7.04 -12.32
N ASN A 244 -11.44 7.58 -13.26
CA ASN A 244 -11.32 8.98 -13.65
C ASN A 244 -12.59 9.53 -14.32
N ASN A 245 -12.83 10.84 -14.20
CA ASN A 245 -13.81 11.60 -14.97
C ASN A 245 -13.09 12.42 -16.04
N LEU A 246 -13.45 12.20 -17.30
CA LEU A 246 -12.78 12.81 -18.45
C LEU A 246 -13.71 13.82 -19.13
N ARG A 247 -13.18 14.99 -19.45
CA ARG A 247 -13.87 15.97 -20.30
C ARG A 247 -13.27 15.95 -21.71
N VAL A 248 -14.04 15.51 -22.70
CA VAL A 248 -13.65 15.58 -24.11
C VAL A 248 -14.11 16.91 -24.68
N LEU A 249 -13.17 17.69 -25.21
CA LEU A 249 -13.39 18.94 -25.91
C LEU A 249 -13.50 18.69 -27.42
N ALA A 250 -14.22 19.55 -28.12
CA ALA A 250 -14.23 19.54 -29.58
C ALA A 250 -12.81 19.82 -30.14
N ASP A 251 -12.48 19.21 -31.28
CA ASP A 251 -11.26 19.49 -32.04
C ASP A 251 -11.37 20.85 -32.76
N VAL A 252 -10.35 21.22 -33.53
CA VAL A 252 -10.34 22.46 -34.31
C VAL A 252 -11.55 22.55 -35.28
N PRO A 253 -12.05 23.77 -35.58
CA PRO A 253 -13.18 23.94 -36.48
C PRO A 253 -12.95 23.30 -37.84
N HIS A 254 -13.99 22.66 -38.37
CA HIS A 254 -14.02 22.06 -39.68
C HIS A 254 -15.17 22.63 -40.50
N LEU A 255 -14.86 23.20 -41.66
CA LEU A 255 -15.84 23.96 -42.45
C LEU A 255 -17.01 23.10 -42.93
N ALA A 256 -16.75 21.84 -43.31
CA ALA A 256 -17.78 20.97 -43.87
C ALA A 256 -18.88 20.57 -42.86
N THR A 257 -18.60 20.67 -41.56
CA THR A 257 -19.53 20.34 -40.48
C THR A 257 -20.09 21.59 -39.81
N SER A 258 -19.47 22.75 -40.00
CA SER A 258 -19.92 24.02 -39.42
C SER A 258 -21.14 24.57 -40.16
N GLU A 259 -22.01 25.30 -39.44
CA GLU A 259 -23.26 25.81 -39.98
C GLU A 259 -23.27 27.34 -39.95
N LEU A 260 -23.63 27.97 -41.07
CA LEU A 260 -23.93 29.39 -41.13
C LEU A 260 -25.44 29.59 -41.34
N THR A 261 -26.11 30.12 -40.33
CA THR A 261 -27.51 30.55 -40.45
C THR A 261 -27.53 32.01 -40.87
N LYS A 262 -28.13 32.28 -42.03
CA LYS A 262 -28.29 33.62 -42.59
C LYS A 262 -29.77 33.97 -42.77
N VAL A 263 -30.08 35.26 -42.67
CA VAL A 263 -31.39 35.78 -43.07
C VAL A 263 -31.48 35.72 -44.60
N ALA A 264 -32.58 35.19 -45.15
CA ALA A 264 -32.72 34.98 -46.60
C ALA A 264 -32.89 36.28 -47.40
N VAL A 265 -33.27 37.38 -46.73
CA VAL A 265 -33.53 38.69 -47.35
C VAL A 265 -32.88 39.77 -46.51
N TYR A 266 -32.14 40.66 -47.16
CA TYR A 266 -31.48 41.81 -46.54
C TYR A 266 -32.07 43.09 -47.09
N THR A 267 -32.43 44.02 -46.20
CA THR A 267 -32.85 45.38 -46.56
C THR A 267 -31.64 46.29 -46.52
N ALA A 268 -31.44 47.10 -47.56
CA ALA A 268 -30.34 48.06 -47.60
C ALA A 268 -30.35 48.98 -46.36
N LEU A 269 -29.16 49.24 -45.81
CA LEU A 269 -28.94 50.09 -44.63
C LEU A 269 -29.55 49.57 -43.31
N GLN A 270 -30.03 48.32 -43.27
CA GLN A 270 -30.47 47.68 -42.03
C GLN A 270 -29.43 46.69 -41.53
N PRO A 271 -29.10 46.70 -40.22
CA PRO A 271 -28.24 45.68 -39.64
C PRO A 271 -28.92 44.31 -39.74
N SER A 272 -28.12 43.27 -39.92
CA SER A 272 -28.59 41.89 -39.94
C SER A 272 -27.69 41.01 -39.11
N ASN A 273 -28.28 40.02 -38.46
CA ASN A 273 -27.55 39.06 -37.64
C ASN A 273 -27.30 37.79 -38.46
N MET A 274 -26.09 37.27 -38.35
CA MET A 274 -25.72 35.95 -38.84
C MET A 274 -25.27 35.11 -37.66
N THR A 275 -25.68 33.85 -37.62
CA THR A 275 -25.24 32.92 -36.58
C THR A 275 -24.32 31.89 -37.21
N LEU A 276 -23.05 31.91 -36.81
CA LEU A 276 -22.07 30.89 -37.16
C LEU A 276 -21.96 29.89 -36.02
N LYS A 277 -22.24 28.62 -36.30
CA LYS A 277 -22.01 27.50 -35.39
C LYS A 277 -20.78 26.74 -35.87
N LEU A 278 -19.66 26.94 -35.18
CA LEU A 278 -18.43 26.21 -35.46
C LEU A 278 -18.53 24.79 -34.90
N LYS A 279 -18.25 23.81 -35.75
CA LYS A 279 -18.16 22.40 -35.37
C LYS A 279 -16.83 21.82 -35.79
N ASP A 280 -16.34 20.83 -35.06
CA ASP A 280 -15.17 20.07 -35.47
C ASP A 280 -15.52 19.00 -36.54
N ARG A 281 -14.52 18.25 -37.01
CA ARG A 281 -14.71 17.21 -38.05
C ARG A 281 -15.70 16.10 -37.64
N TYR A 282 -15.96 15.93 -36.36
CA TYR A 282 -16.87 14.93 -35.79
C TYR A 282 -18.27 15.50 -35.49
N GLY A 283 -18.49 16.79 -35.79
CA GLY A 283 -19.75 17.48 -35.56
C GLY A 283 -19.92 17.98 -34.13
N ASN A 284 -18.87 17.99 -33.31
CA ASN A 284 -18.93 18.55 -31.96
C ASN A 284 -18.96 20.07 -32.05
N THR A 285 -19.87 20.69 -31.31
CA THR A 285 -19.95 22.16 -31.25
C THR A 285 -18.77 22.70 -30.45
N ILE A 286 -18.04 23.63 -31.07
CA ILE A 286 -16.95 24.34 -30.42
C ILE A 286 -17.57 25.52 -29.69
N TRP A 287 -17.80 25.35 -28.40
CA TRP A 287 -18.26 26.43 -27.55
C TRP A 287 -17.08 27.38 -27.29
N GLU A 288 -17.29 28.69 -27.55
CA GLU A 288 -16.38 29.71 -27.03
C GLU A 288 -16.28 29.56 -25.50
N ARG A 289 -15.05 29.58 -25.00
CA ARG A 289 -14.75 29.53 -23.56
C ARG A 289 -15.22 30.80 -22.87
#